data_AF-A0A1I0DDJ4-F1
#
_entry.id   AF-A0A1I0DDJ4-F1
#
_cell.length_a   1.000
_cell.length_b   1.000
_cell.length_c   1.000
_cell.angle_alpha   90.00
_cell.angle_beta   90.00
_cell.angle_gamma   90.00
#
_symmetry.space_group_name_H-M   'P 1'
#
loop_
_entity.id
_entity.type
_entity.pdbx_description
1 polymer ?
#
loop_
_entity_poly.entity_id
_entity_poly.type
_entity_poly.pdbx_seq_one_letter_code
_entity_poly.pdbx_strand_id
1 'polypeptide(L)'
;MTISIHTPRLLSSFVLGAALLLGSASCTLFKSDMDSSNPVVAAQAGRVSDLRNQVKDQERLVDTERAKLKSLKYQLKSAEQELKARKI
;
A
#
# COMPACT_ATOMS: atom_id res chain seq x y z
N MET A 1 1.96 45.35 -9.08
CA MET A 1 0.59 45.83 -8.78
C MET A 1 -0.38 44.74 -9.21
N THR A 2 -1.25 44.32 -8.28
CA THR A 2 -2.61 43.72 -8.45
C THR A 2 -2.77 42.42 -9.28
N ILE A 3 -3.50 41.36 -8.90
CA ILE A 3 -4.50 41.05 -7.84
C ILE A 3 -4.65 39.51 -7.77
N SER A 4 -4.92 38.98 -6.56
CA SER A 4 -5.87 37.91 -6.13
C SER A 4 -6.35 36.88 -7.19
N ILE A 5 -6.54 35.59 -6.86
CA ILE A 5 -7.76 35.11 -6.16
C ILE A 5 -7.50 33.79 -5.39
N HIS A 6 -7.96 33.81 -4.16
CA HIS A 6 -8.18 32.71 -3.22
C HIS A 6 -9.31 31.78 -3.72
N THR A 7 -9.16 30.45 -3.69
CA THR A 7 -10.29 29.55 -3.40
C THR A 7 -9.82 28.11 -3.12
N PRO A 8 -10.04 27.59 -1.91
CA PRO A 8 -10.07 26.16 -1.63
C PRO A 8 -11.52 25.66 -1.79
N ARG A 9 -11.73 24.73 -2.71
CA ARG A 9 -12.98 24.01 -2.96
C ARG A 9 -12.58 22.65 -3.51
N LEU A 10 -13.04 21.49 -3.06
CA LEU A 10 -14.12 21.09 -2.17
C LEU A 10 -13.77 19.69 -1.68
N LEU A 11 -14.30 19.33 -0.52
CA LEU A 11 -14.43 17.94 -0.10
C LEU A 11 -14.92 17.08 -1.26
N SER A 12 -14.18 16.04 -1.61
CA SER A 12 -14.70 14.92 -2.39
C SER A 12 -14.66 13.67 -1.51
N SER A 13 -15.62 13.63 -0.60
CA SER A 13 -16.03 12.42 0.09
C SER A 13 -16.83 11.55 -0.89
N PHE A 14 -16.16 10.60 -1.54
CA PHE A 14 -16.82 9.55 -2.31
C PHE A 14 -16.97 8.29 -1.44
N VAL A 15 -18.19 8.16 -0.90
CA VAL A 15 -19.03 6.96 -0.83
C VAL A 15 -18.32 5.59 -0.80
N LEU A 16 -18.37 4.98 0.39
CA LEU A 16 -18.91 3.63 0.65
C LEU A 16 -18.85 2.62 -0.52
N GLY A 17 -17.77 1.85 -0.60
CA GLY A 17 -17.70 0.62 -1.38
C GLY A 17 -17.70 -0.59 -0.47
N ALA A 18 -18.77 -1.39 -0.52
CA ALA A 18 -19.01 -2.55 0.31
C ALA A 18 -17.79 -3.49 0.39
N ALA A 19 -17.35 -3.77 1.62
CA ALA A 19 -16.40 -4.83 1.92
C ALA A 19 -17.05 -6.19 1.66
N LEU A 20 -16.84 -6.74 0.47
CA LEU A 20 -17.17 -8.13 0.15
C LEU A 20 -16.18 -9.05 0.86
N LEU A 21 -16.64 -9.64 1.96
CA LEU A 21 -16.05 -10.81 2.61
C LEU A 21 -16.15 -12.02 1.66
N LEU A 22 -15.22 -12.16 0.70
CA LEU A 22 -14.92 -13.42 0.01
C LEU A 22 -13.49 -13.86 0.34
N GLY A 23 -13.23 -14.02 1.63
CA GLY A 23 -12.02 -14.65 2.14
C GLY A 23 -12.23 -16.14 2.34
N SER A 24 -11.99 -16.97 1.31
CA SER A 24 -11.38 -18.32 1.44
C SER A 24 -11.56 -19.23 0.22
N ALA A 25 -12.48 -18.95 -0.72
CA ALA A 25 -12.68 -19.81 -1.91
C ALA A 25 -11.91 -19.35 -3.18
N SER A 26 -11.24 -18.20 -3.11
CA SER A 26 -10.73 -17.44 -4.26
C SER A 26 -9.40 -17.94 -4.87
N CYS A 27 -8.93 -19.15 -4.54
CA CYS A 27 -7.71 -19.69 -5.16
C CYS A 27 -8.00 -20.73 -6.24
N THR A 28 -9.11 -21.48 -6.14
CA THR A 28 -9.48 -22.50 -7.13
C THR A 28 -10.22 -21.91 -8.33
N LEU A 29 -11.12 -20.94 -8.08
CA LEU A 29 -11.90 -20.25 -9.13
C LEU A 29 -10.99 -19.49 -10.10
N PHE A 30 -10.03 -18.72 -9.60
CA PHE A 30 -9.16 -17.87 -10.45
C PHE A 30 -8.17 -18.67 -11.29
N LYS A 31 -7.73 -19.83 -10.78
CA LYS A 31 -6.87 -20.74 -11.53
C LYS A 31 -7.67 -21.38 -12.68
N SER A 32 -8.93 -21.74 -12.41
CA SER A 32 -9.89 -22.17 -13.45
C SER A 32 -10.22 -21.05 -14.46
N ASP A 33 -10.24 -19.78 -14.04
CA ASP A 33 -10.52 -18.64 -14.93
C ASP A 33 -9.32 -18.27 -15.80
N MET A 34 -8.09 -18.48 -15.33
CA MET A 34 -6.88 -18.37 -16.16
C MET A 34 -6.85 -19.43 -17.27
N ASP A 35 -7.37 -20.63 -17.00
CA ASP A 35 -7.50 -21.72 -17.97
C ASP A 35 -8.84 -21.68 -18.73
N SER A 36 -9.57 -20.55 -18.67
CA SER A 36 -10.88 -20.40 -19.33
C SER A 36 -10.76 -20.45 -20.84
N SER A 37 -11.68 -21.16 -21.49
CA SER A 37 -11.83 -21.14 -22.96
C SER A 37 -12.24 -19.76 -23.51
N ASN A 38 -12.64 -18.82 -22.64
CA ASN A 38 -12.90 -17.44 -23.02
C ASN A 38 -11.61 -16.60 -22.89
N PRO A 39 -11.01 -16.13 -24.00
CA PRO A 39 -9.72 -15.43 -23.98
C PRO A 39 -9.76 -14.11 -23.20
N VAL A 40 -10.91 -13.43 -23.14
CA VAL A 40 -11.05 -12.17 -22.39
C VAL A 40 -11.00 -12.44 -20.89
N VAL A 41 -11.65 -13.53 -20.43
CA VAL A 41 -11.66 -13.95 -19.03
C VAL A 41 -10.26 -14.40 -18.60
N ALA A 42 -9.59 -15.23 -19.41
CA ALA A 42 -8.23 -15.67 -19.15
C ALA A 42 -7.24 -14.50 -19.05
N ALA A 43 -7.32 -13.54 -19.98
CA ALA A 43 -6.47 -12.34 -19.95
C ALA A 43 -6.74 -11.48 -18.71
N GLN A 44 -8.01 -11.30 -18.32
CA GLN A 44 -8.38 -10.57 -17.10
C GLN A 44 -7.85 -11.26 -15.84
N ALA A 45 -8.00 -12.58 -15.74
CA ALA A 45 -7.51 -13.37 -14.61
C ALA A 45 -5.98 -13.28 -14.48
N GLY A 46 -5.26 -13.32 -15.61
CA GLY A 46 -3.81 -13.08 -15.66
C GLY A 46 -3.42 -11.73 -15.06
N ARG A 47 -4.04 -10.63 -15.51
CA ARG A 47 -3.74 -9.29 -14.97
C ARG A 47 -4.04 -9.17 -13.48
N VAL A 48 -5.13 -9.79 -13.00
CA VAL A 48 -5.46 -9.80 -11.56
C VAL A 48 -4.39 -10.55 -10.77
N SER A 49 -3.91 -11.67 -11.28
CA SER A 49 -2.81 -12.43 -10.67
C SER A 49 -1.52 -11.59 -10.59
N ASP A 50 -1.17 -10.90 -11.67
CA ASP A 50 0.02 -10.04 -11.73
C ASP A 50 -0.07 -8.90 -10.73
N LEU A 51 -1.20 -8.19 -10.69
CA LEU A 51 -1.44 -7.12 -9.72
C LEU A 51 -1.37 -7.64 -8.29
N ARG A 52 -1.91 -8.82 -8.00
CA ARG A 52 -1.82 -9.43 -6.67
C ARG A 52 -0.38 -9.71 -6.27
N ASN A 53 0.46 -10.15 -7.20
CA ASN A 53 1.87 -10.38 -6.93
C ASN A 53 2.60 -9.06 -6.68
N GLN A 54 2.35 -8.03 -7.50
CA GLN A 54 2.91 -6.69 -7.30
C GLN A 54 2.53 -6.10 -5.92
N VAL A 55 1.27 -6.27 -5.50
CA VAL A 55 0.82 -5.83 -4.18
C VAL A 55 1.60 -6.54 -3.07
N LYS A 56 1.74 -7.87 -3.13
CA LYS A 56 2.50 -8.63 -2.14
C LYS A 56 3.96 -8.21 -2.07
N ASP A 57 4.58 -7.92 -3.21
CA ASP A 57 5.97 -7.47 -3.24
C ASP A 57 6.11 -6.08 -2.62
N GLN A 58 5.18 -5.18 -2.91
CA GLN A 58 5.15 -3.84 -2.31
C GLN A 58 4.91 -3.89 -0.80
N GLU A 59 4.06 -4.79 -0.31
CA GLU A 59 3.86 -5.02 1.13
C GLU A 59 5.17 -5.43 1.82
N ARG A 60 5.93 -6.38 1.23
CA ARG A 60 7.24 -6.80 1.77
C ARG A 60 8.24 -5.66 1.80
N LEU A 61 8.26 -4.81 0.77
CA LEU A 61 9.11 -3.62 0.75
C LEU A 61 8.73 -2.65 1.87
N VAL A 62 7.44 -2.39 2.07
CA VAL A 62 6.95 -1.52 3.14
C VAL A 62 7.33 -2.06 4.52
N ASP A 63 7.20 -3.37 4.74
CA ASP A 63 7.58 -3.99 6.01
C ASP A 63 9.09 -3.88 6.27
N THR A 64 9.90 -4.05 5.22
CA THR A 64 11.35 -3.84 5.29
C THR A 64 11.69 -2.39 5.66
N GLU A 65 11.07 -1.41 5.00
CA GLU A 65 11.31 0.01 5.29
C GLU A 65 10.81 0.41 6.68
N ARG A 66 9.71 -0.19 7.17
CA ARG A 66 9.25 0.00 8.55
C ARG A 66 10.26 -0.53 9.57
N ALA A 67 10.86 -1.69 9.31
CA ALA A 67 11.90 -2.25 10.17
C ALA A 67 13.15 -1.35 10.20
N LYS A 68 13.58 -0.84 9.04
CA LYS A 68 14.67 0.15 8.94
C LYS A 68 14.35 1.42 9.71
N LEU A 69 13.16 1.99 9.54
CA LEU A 69 12.72 3.18 10.27
C LEU A 69 12.77 2.96 11.78
N LYS A 70 12.34 1.79 12.27
CA LYS A 70 12.42 1.45 13.69
C LYS A 70 13.86 1.42 14.18
N SER A 71 14.78 0.82 13.42
CA SER A 71 16.22 0.81 13.73
C SER A 71 16.79 2.23 13.81
N LEU A 72 16.49 3.07 12.81
CA LEU A 72 16.93 4.48 12.78
C LEU A 72 16.43 5.27 13.98
N LYS A 73 15.17 5.06 14.40
CA LYS A 73 14.62 5.70 15.61
C LYS A 73 15.38 5.30 16.88
N TYR A 74 15.80 4.05 17.00
CA TYR A 74 16.62 3.62 18.14
C TYR A 74 18.01 4.26 18.12
N GLN A 75 18.66 4.31 16.96
CA GLN A 75 19.96 4.96 16.81
C GLN A 75 19.90 6.45 17.16
N LEU A 76 18.87 7.15 16.66
CA LEU A 76 18.64 8.56 16.99
C LEU A 76 18.48 8.76 18.51
N LYS A 77 17.62 7.95 19.15
CA LYS A 77 17.40 8.03 20.59
C LYS A 77 18.69 7.78 21.39
N SER A 78 19.52 6.84 20.95
CA SER A 78 20.84 6.58 21.57
C SER A 78 21.75 7.80 21.44
N ALA A 79 21.87 8.37 20.25
CA ALA A 79 22.69 9.55 20.00
C ALA A 79 22.22 10.78 20.79
N GLU A 80 20.90 10.98 20.94
CA GLU A 80 20.34 12.05 21.78
C GLU A 80 20.70 11.87 23.27
N GLN A 81 20.67 10.63 23.76
CA GLN A 81 21.07 10.31 25.13
C GLN A 81 22.56 10.54 25.35
N GLU A 82 23.41 10.11 24.42
CA GLU A 82 24.85 10.36 24.47
C GLU A 82 25.17 11.86 24.45
N LEU A 83 24.50 12.63 23.58
CA LEU A 83 24.66 14.08 23.53
C LEU A 83 24.24 14.73 24.86
N LYS A 84 23.13 14.30 25.45
CA LYS A 84 22.68 14.79 26.75
C LYS A 84 23.69 14.47 27.84
N ALA A 85 24.25 13.26 27.85
CA ALA A 85 25.23 12.81 28.84
C ALA A 85 26.59 13.53 28.73
N ARG A 86 26.91 14.13 27.58
CA ARG A 86 28.14 14.92 27.38
C ARG A 86 27.98 16.41 27.67
N LYS A 87 26.73 16.90 27.82
CA LYS A 87 26.41 18.30 28.11
C LYS A 87 26.29 18.59 29.61
N ILE A 88 26.26 17.54 30.44
CA ILE A 88 26.46 17.60 31.90
C ILE A 88 27.95 17.54 32.19
#